data_AF-A0AAU4NBB9-F1
#
_entry.id   AF-A0AAU4NBB9-F1
#
_cell.length_a   1.000
_cell.length_b   1.000
_cell.length_c   1.000
_cell.angle_alpha   90.00
_cell.angle_beta   90.00
_cell.angle_gamma   90.00
#
_symmetry.space_group_name_H-M   'P 1'
#
loop_
_entity.id
_entity.type
_entity.pdbx_description
1 polymer ?
#
loop_
_entity_poly.entity_id
_entity_poly.type
_entity_poly.pdbx_seq_one_letter_code
_entity_poly.pdbx_strand_id
1 'polypeptide(L)'
;MRASDIWRKSTGKGISVAVIDGGVNPSTPSLKGQVVKGIDVAGISGDETDDYDGHGTTMAELIAGTGKGGGIQGLAPGAKILPIRTLIAEMRDKEAPDRLHTLDKAIRAAADSDAQIINVSLGQDGWDDDTREAVQYAAKKGKVMFSSVGNEAKGLNYVDYPAAYPDVVGVAATNSEGRVASFSEHGDEVHLAAPGVKIPSWCDESFKRYCVSQGTSQASAIASASAALIWSAHPDWTANQVLRVMFESAGRGDDWKPGTVSNYVGHGIVRPNAAINRGIGKPGDPNLSPLTNEKTGGSTAPSAPASSQPPKPKPGSAATVAGSSKSTSDGGQLGLIIGIGAAVVIAVGAFAVVRKRRTV
;
A
#
# COMPACT_ATOMS: atom_id res chain seq x y z
N MET A 1 5.09 -18.59 -0.20
CA MET A 1 4.30 -17.91 -1.25
C MET A 1 4.57 -18.38 -2.68
N ARG A 2 5.76 -18.92 -3.05
CA ARG A 2 6.06 -19.40 -4.42
C ARG A 2 5.90 -18.30 -5.50
N ALA A 3 6.45 -17.11 -5.24
CA ALA A 3 6.22 -15.92 -6.07
C ALA A 3 6.58 -16.11 -7.56
N SER A 4 7.69 -16.80 -7.86
CA SER A 4 8.09 -17.13 -9.24
C SER A 4 7.06 -17.96 -10.00
N ASP A 5 6.27 -18.78 -9.32
CA ASP A 5 5.18 -19.54 -9.92
C ASP A 5 3.95 -18.68 -10.19
N ILE A 6 3.68 -17.69 -9.33
CA ILE A 6 2.56 -16.76 -9.50
C ILE A 6 2.84 -15.84 -10.69
N TRP A 7 4.07 -15.31 -10.80
CA TRP A 7 4.45 -14.33 -11.82
C TRP A 7 4.37 -14.83 -13.26
N ARG A 8 4.28 -16.14 -13.49
CA ARG A 8 3.97 -16.70 -14.81
C ARG A 8 2.53 -16.42 -15.27
N LYS A 9 1.61 -16.14 -14.33
CA LYS A 9 0.20 -15.85 -14.61
C LYS A 9 -0.20 -14.42 -14.28
N SER A 10 0.31 -13.87 -13.19
CA SER A 10 -0.02 -12.51 -12.75
C SER A 10 1.16 -11.86 -12.05
N THR A 11 1.44 -10.62 -12.40
CA THR A 11 2.44 -9.77 -11.72
C THR A 11 1.80 -8.61 -10.98
N GLY A 12 0.47 -8.47 -10.98
CA GLY A 12 -0.21 -7.28 -10.47
C GLY A 12 -0.39 -6.17 -11.53
N LYS A 13 -0.06 -6.45 -12.80
CA LYS A 13 -0.19 -5.49 -13.90
C LYS A 13 -1.63 -4.97 -14.01
N GLY A 14 -1.78 -3.65 -14.15
CA GLY A 14 -3.07 -2.97 -14.26
C GLY A 14 -3.72 -2.65 -12.91
N ILE A 15 -3.09 -3.03 -11.80
CA ILE A 15 -3.52 -2.67 -10.46
C ILE A 15 -2.62 -1.58 -9.90
N SER A 16 -3.24 -0.55 -9.34
CA SER A 16 -2.61 0.52 -8.59
C SER A 16 -2.93 0.36 -7.10
N VAL A 17 -1.90 0.47 -6.27
CA VAL A 17 -1.99 0.41 -4.81
C VAL A 17 -1.65 1.78 -4.25
N ALA A 18 -2.60 2.41 -3.56
CA ALA A 18 -2.36 3.61 -2.79
C ALA A 18 -1.60 3.23 -1.51
N VAL A 19 -0.42 3.80 -1.30
CA VAL A 19 0.39 3.61 -0.09
C VAL A 19 0.26 4.88 0.73
N ILE A 20 -0.54 4.83 1.80
CA ILE A 20 -0.71 5.92 2.76
C ILE A 20 0.35 5.74 3.85
N ASP A 21 1.35 6.62 3.84
CA ASP A 21 2.53 6.52 4.71
C ASP A 21 3.21 7.90 4.83
N GLY A 22 4.43 7.94 5.37
CA GLY A 22 5.27 9.14 5.46
C GLY A 22 5.89 9.63 4.14
N GLY A 23 5.45 9.10 2.99
CA GLY A 23 6.01 9.38 1.66
C GLY A 23 6.66 8.15 1.03
N VAL A 24 7.01 8.23 -0.25
CA VAL A 24 7.67 7.13 -0.98
C VAL A 24 8.73 7.68 -1.93
N ASN A 25 9.99 7.32 -1.73
CA ASN A 25 11.06 7.71 -2.64
C ASN A 25 11.03 6.88 -3.94
N PRO A 26 10.66 7.46 -5.10
CA PRO A 26 10.56 6.73 -6.36
C PRO A 26 11.92 6.47 -7.02
N SER A 27 12.98 7.08 -6.50
CA SER A 27 14.31 7.06 -7.12
C SER A 27 15.13 5.81 -6.78
N THR A 28 14.65 4.97 -5.84
CA THR A 28 15.33 3.71 -5.53
C THR A 28 15.40 2.82 -6.78
N PRO A 29 16.48 2.03 -6.95
CA PRO A 29 16.58 1.14 -8.10
C PRO A 29 15.37 0.21 -8.28
N SER A 30 14.77 -0.25 -7.19
CA SER A 30 13.59 -1.13 -7.20
C SER A 30 12.31 -0.43 -7.61
N LEU A 31 12.12 0.86 -7.29
CA LEU A 31 10.88 1.60 -7.56
C LEU A 31 10.90 2.44 -8.85
N LYS A 32 12.04 2.52 -9.54
CA LYS A 32 12.13 3.23 -10.83
C LYS A 32 11.05 2.77 -11.82
N GLY A 33 10.14 3.68 -12.13
CA GLY A 33 9.01 3.45 -13.04
C GLY A 33 7.80 2.76 -12.42
N GLN A 34 7.80 2.48 -11.11
CA GLN A 34 6.71 1.83 -10.39
C GLN A 34 5.79 2.81 -9.68
N VAL A 35 6.31 3.98 -9.32
CA VAL A 35 5.59 5.02 -8.60
C VAL A 35 4.98 6.00 -9.61
N VAL A 36 3.67 6.27 -9.49
CA VAL A 36 2.97 7.31 -10.26
C VAL A 36 2.92 8.61 -9.46
N LYS A 37 2.50 9.73 -10.08
CA LYS A 37 2.31 10.99 -9.34
C LYS A 37 1.26 10.76 -8.24
N GLY A 38 1.62 11.12 -7.02
CA GLY A 38 0.76 10.94 -5.85
C GLY A 38 0.28 12.25 -5.27
N ILE A 39 -0.07 12.21 -3.98
CA ILE A 39 -0.77 13.27 -3.27
C ILE A 39 -0.10 13.47 -1.92
N ASP A 40 0.19 14.71 -1.55
CA ASP A 40 0.60 15.05 -0.19
C ASP A 40 -0.54 15.76 0.54
N VAL A 41 -0.89 15.24 1.71
CA VAL A 41 -1.86 15.84 2.64
C VAL A 41 -1.27 16.11 4.02
N ALA A 42 0.03 15.85 4.24
CA ALA A 42 0.68 16.07 5.53
C ALA A 42 0.71 17.55 5.92
N GLY A 43 0.73 18.44 4.92
CA GLY A 43 0.69 19.89 5.08
C GLY A 43 1.96 20.51 5.68
N ILE A 44 3.03 19.72 5.79
CA ILE A 44 4.36 20.16 6.21
C ILE A 44 5.26 20.27 4.97
N SER A 45 6.54 20.60 5.14
CA SER A 45 7.44 20.78 3.99
C SER A 45 7.71 19.47 3.25
N GLY A 46 7.79 19.56 1.92
CA GLY A 46 8.10 18.47 1.00
C GLY A 46 6.90 18.07 0.13
N ASP A 47 6.99 16.92 -0.52
CA ASP A 47 5.93 16.35 -1.36
C ASP A 47 5.71 14.85 -1.10
N GLU A 48 4.87 14.20 -1.90
CA GLU A 48 4.52 12.79 -1.70
C GLU A 48 5.68 11.81 -1.88
N THR A 49 6.79 12.29 -2.47
CA THR A 49 8.00 11.51 -2.75
C THR A 49 9.08 11.64 -1.69
N ASP A 50 8.94 12.60 -0.78
CA ASP A 50 9.82 12.77 0.37
C ASP A 50 9.40 11.80 1.49
N ASP A 51 10.04 10.65 1.52
CA ASP A 51 9.87 9.66 2.59
C ASP A 51 10.81 9.99 3.77
N TYR A 52 10.19 10.21 4.93
CA TYR A 52 10.82 10.74 6.13
C TYR A 52 11.73 9.78 6.88
N ASP A 53 11.52 8.48 6.77
CA ASP A 53 12.34 7.49 7.50
C ASP A 53 12.66 6.23 6.70
N GLY A 54 12.12 6.11 5.49
CA GLY A 54 12.29 4.95 4.62
C GLY A 54 11.20 3.90 4.77
N HIS A 55 10.25 4.09 5.67
CA HIS A 55 9.17 3.15 5.95
C HIS A 55 8.22 3.02 4.75
N GLY A 56 7.70 4.14 4.22
CA GLY A 56 6.76 4.12 3.10
C GLY A 56 7.39 3.57 1.81
N THR A 57 8.65 3.90 1.55
CA THR A 57 9.45 3.33 0.44
C THR A 57 9.61 1.82 0.60
N THR A 58 9.83 1.35 1.84
CA THR A 58 9.88 -0.09 2.11
C THR A 58 8.55 -0.76 1.79
N MET A 59 7.42 -0.20 2.23
CA MET A 59 6.09 -0.76 1.95
C MET A 59 5.84 -0.83 0.44
N ALA A 60 6.14 0.26 -0.27
CA ALA A 60 6.03 0.34 -1.72
C ALA A 60 6.92 -0.71 -2.43
N GLU A 61 8.13 -0.95 -1.95
CA GLU A 61 9.03 -1.97 -2.50
C GLU A 61 8.56 -3.40 -2.22
N LEU A 62 8.04 -3.68 -1.02
CA LEU A 62 7.45 -4.99 -0.70
C LEU A 62 6.23 -5.28 -1.59
N ILE A 63 5.49 -4.25 -1.98
CA ILE A 63 4.36 -4.37 -2.90
C ILE A 63 4.86 -4.55 -4.34
N ALA A 64 5.55 -3.56 -4.90
CA ALA A 64 5.79 -3.45 -6.35
C ALA A 64 7.27 -3.30 -6.73
N GLY A 65 8.22 -3.51 -5.81
CA GLY A 65 9.64 -3.42 -6.11
C GLY A 65 10.07 -4.36 -7.24
N THR A 66 10.86 -3.87 -8.18
CA THR A 66 11.31 -4.67 -9.34
C THR A 66 12.51 -5.57 -9.05
N GLY A 67 13.16 -5.41 -7.88
CA GLY A 67 14.41 -6.09 -7.52
C GLY A 67 15.65 -5.60 -8.27
N LYS A 68 15.51 -4.59 -9.14
CA LYS A 68 16.64 -4.02 -9.89
C LYS A 68 17.67 -3.41 -8.93
N GLY A 69 18.94 -3.47 -9.33
CA GLY A 69 20.04 -2.92 -8.53
C GLY A 69 20.29 -3.68 -7.21
N GLY A 70 19.79 -4.91 -7.08
CA GLY A 70 19.88 -5.69 -5.84
C GLY A 70 18.90 -5.24 -4.76
N GLY A 71 17.89 -4.46 -5.12
CA GLY A 71 16.84 -4.01 -4.20
C GLY A 71 15.79 -5.08 -3.90
N ILE A 72 14.80 -4.71 -3.08
CA ILE A 72 13.68 -5.61 -2.76
C ILE A 72 12.86 -5.89 -4.04
N GLN A 73 12.62 -7.17 -4.31
CA GLN A 73 11.65 -7.61 -5.30
C GLN A 73 10.31 -7.83 -4.60
N GLY A 74 9.37 -6.92 -4.85
CA GLY A 74 8.04 -6.95 -4.29
C GLY A 74 7.22 -8.13 -4.82
N LEU A 75 6.14 -8.45 -4.11
CA LEU A 75 5.30 -9.59 -4.44
C LEU A 75 4.46 -9.35 -5.72
N ALA A 76 4.08 -8.10 -6.01
CA ALA A 76 3.33 -7.69 -7.19
C ALA A 76 4.14 -6.70 -8.08
N PRO A 77 5.26 -7.13 -8.69
CA PRO A 77 6.20 -6.24 -9.38
C PRO A 77 5.65 -5.60 -10.67
N GLY A 78 4.43 -5.95 -11.11
CA GLY A 78 3.71 -5.33 -12.21
C GLY A 78 2.71 -4.25 -11.77
N ALA A 79 2.40 -4.15 -10.48
CA ALA A 79 1.51 -3.12 -9.94
C ALA A 79 2.16 -1.73 -9.97
N LYS A 80 1.34 -0.69 -9.82
CA LYS A 80 1.80 0.69 -9.62
C LYS A 80 1.54 1.15 -8.19
N ILE A 81 2.43 2.00 -7.70
CA ILE A 81 2.31 2.64 -6.39
C ILE A 81 1.82 4.06 -6.59
N LEU A 82 0.70 4.40 -5.96
CA LEU A 82 0.25 5.77 -5.78
C LEU A 82 0.66 6.20 -4.36
N PRO A 83 1.69 7.04 -4.20
CA PRO A 83 2.10 7.47 -2.86
C PRO A 83 1.12 8.53 -2.35
N ILE A 84 0.66 8.37 -1.11
CA ILE A 84 -0.15 9.36 -0.42
C ILE A 84 0.54 9.69 0.88
N ARG A 85 1.24 10.82 0.91
CA ARG A 85 1.95 11.27 2.09
C ARG A 85 0.97 11.88 3.07
N THR A 86 0.99 11.39 4.30
CA THR A 86 0.17 11.86 5.41
C THR A 86 1.05 12.23 6.60
N LEU A 87 0.53 13.05 7.51
CA LEU A 87 1.25 13.40 8.73
C LEU A 87 1.27 12.19 9.69
N ILE A 88 2.42 11.55 9.80
CA ILE A 88 2.68 10.46 10.76
C ILE A 88 3.15 11.00 12.10
N ALA A 89 3.06 10.19 13.17
CA ALA A 89 3.37 10.61 14.53
C ALA A 89 4.80 11.17 14.66
N GLU A 90 5.78 10.52 14.04
CA GLU A 90 7.19 10.88 14.08
C GLU A 90 7.51 12.20 13.36
N MET A 91 6.74 12.54 12.32
CA MET A 91 6.82 13.84 11.66
C MET A 91 6.14 14.91 12.51
N ARG A 92 4.92 14.63 12.99
CA ARG A 92 4.13 15.55 13.81
C ARG A 92 4.93 15.99 15.04
N ASP A 93 5.46 15.04 15.79
CA ASP A 93 6.14 15.32 17.05
C ASP A 93 7.41 16.18 16.87
N LYS A 94 8.04 16.14 15.69
CA LYS A 94 9.23 16.95 15.39
C LYS A 94 8.94 18.28 14.68
N GLU A 95 7.98 18.31 13.76
CA GLU A 95 7.79 19.42 12.84
C GLU A 95 6.49 20.19 13.06
N ALA A 96 5.48 19.56 13.67
CA ALA A 96 4.14 20.13 13.79
C ALA A 96 3.36 19.56 14.99
N PRO A 97 3.86 19.72 16.24
CA PRO A 97 3.29 19.05 17.42
C PRO A 97 1.84 19.43 17.71
N ASP A 98 1.40 20.61 17.29
CA ASP A 98 0.04 21.12 17.49
C ASP A 98 -0.95 20.68 16.39
N ARG A 99 -0.51 19.88 15.41
CA ARG A 99 -1.37 19.45 14.30
C ARG A 99 -2.04 18.10 14.56
N LEU A 100 -3.28 18.02 14.11
CA LEU A 100 -4.02 16.77 14.05
C LEU A 100 -3.49 15.89 12.90
N HIS A 101 -3.64 14.58 13.07
CA HIS A 101 -3.42 13.58 12.02
C HIS A 101 -4.27 13.89 10.77
N THR A 102 -3.81 13.43 9.60
CA THR A 102 -4.44 13.71 8.30
C THR A 102 -4.88 12.44 7.57
N LEU A 103 -5.16 11.38 8.33
CA LEU A 103 -5.46 10.05 7.80
C LEU A 103 -6.79 10.01 7.04
N ASP A 104 -7.82 10.68 7.54
CA ASP A 104 -9.12 10.84 6.89
C ASP A 104 -8.97 11.44 5.47
N LYS A 105 -8.16 12.51 5.33
CA LYS A 105 -7.88 13.19 4.06
C LYS A 105 -7.11 12.26 3.12
N ALA A 106 -6.12 11.53 3.64
CA ALA A 106 -5.34 10.59 2.87
C ALA A 106 -6.22 9.45 2.31
N ILE A 107 -7.13 8.91 3.14
CA ILE A 107 -8.06 7.86 2.73
C ILE A 107 -9.05 8.38 1.68
N ARG A 108 -9.59 9.60 1.84
CA ARG A 108 -10.48 10.22 0.83
C ARG A 108 -9.74 10.45 -0.48
N ALA A 109 -8.51 10.93 -0.44
CA ALA A 109 -7.66 11.10 -1.62
C ALA A 109 -7.40 9.76 -2.34
N ALA A 110 -7.15 8.69 -1.58
CA ALA A 110 -7.01 7.34 -2.13
C ALA A 110 -8.32 6.85 -2.77
N ALA A 111 -9.46 7.09 -2.12
CA ALA A 111 -10.78 6.71 -2.60
C ALA A 111 -11.16 7.38 -3.93
N ASP A 112 -10.76 8.63 -4.13
CA ASP A 112 -11.01 9.40 -5.35
C ASP A 112 -9.98 9.16 -6.46
N SER A 113 -8.91 8.43 -6.17
CA SER A 113 -7.92 8.03 -7.16
C SER A 113 -8.34 6.79 -7.96
N ASP A 114 -7.53 6.44 -8.98
CA ASP A 114 -7.68 5.19 -9.74
C ASP A 114 -7.12 3.95 -9.01
N ALA A 115 -6.54 4.10 -7.81
CA ALA A 115 -6.05 2.95 -7.04
C ALA A 115 -7.19 2.00 -6.68
N GLN A 116 -7.00 0.69 -6.81
CA GLN A 116 -8.00 -0.30 -6.41
C GLN A 116 -7.82 -0.73 -4.94
N ILE A 117 -6.58 -0.67 -4.47
CA ILE A 117 -6.17 -1.14 -3.14
C ILE A 117 -5.58 0.03 -2.37
N ILE A 118 -5.91 0.13 -1.09
CA ILE A 118 -5.34 1.10 -0.15
C ILE A 118 -4.55 0.31 0.89
N ASN A 119 -3.27 0.60 1.02
CA ASN A 119 -2.41 0.09 2.07
C ASN A 119 -2.16 1.20 3.09
N VAL A 120 -2.60 0.99 4.33
CA VAL A 120 -2.26 1.83 5.47
C VAL A 120 -1.33 1.03 6.37
N SER A 121 -0.13 1.55 6.60
CA SER A 121 0.87 0.90 7.47
C SER A 121 1.14 1.76 8.69
N LEU A 122 0.06 2.35 9.20
CA LEU A 122 0.00 3.29 10.31
C LEU A 122 -1.17 2.88 11.22
N GLY A 123 -1.03 3.16 12.51
CA GLY A 123 -2.05 2.91 13.52
C GLY A 123 -2.10 4.05 14.52
N GLN A 124 -3.27 4.27 15.10
CA GLN A 124 -3.41 5.10 16.29
C GLN A 124 -4.47 4.50 17.20
N ASP A 125 -4.30 4.75 18.49
CA ASP A 125 -5.29 4.45 19.50
C ASP A 125 -6.53 5.33 19.30
N GLY A 126 -7.70 4.72 19.37
CA GLY A 126 -8.96 5.42 19.49
C GLY A 126 -9.73 5.60 18.17
N TRP A 127 -11.05 5.56 18.32
CA TRP A 127 -12.01 5.77 17.25
C TRP A 127 -12.05 7.25 16.84
N ASP A 128 -12.10 7.49 15.54
CA ASP A 128 -12.21 8.82 14.93
C ASP A 128 -13.29 8.81 13.84
N ASP A 129 -14.34 9.61 14.02
CA ASP A 129 -15.52 9.59 13.14
C ASP A 129 -15.18 10.02 11.71
N ASP A 130 -14.29 11.01 11.54
CA ASP A 130 -13.87 11.49 10.22
C ASP A 130 -13.14 10.39 9.43
N THR A 131 -12.24 9.67 10.11
CA THR A 131 -11.54 8.51 9.53
C THR A 131 -12.50 7.36 9.25
N ARG A 132 -13.46 7.08 10.15
CA ARG A 132 -14.51 6.07 9.91
C ARG A 132 -15.30 6.39 8.64
N GLU A 133 -15.73 7.63 8.48
CA GLU A 133 -16.49 8.07 7.30
C GLU A 133 -15.65 7.97 6.03
N ALA A 134 -14.36 8.34 6.10
CA ALA A 134 -13.43 8.20 4.97
C ALA A 134 -13.26 6.72 4.56
N VAL A 135 -13.14 5.81 5.52
CA VAL A 135 -13.10 4.36 5.29
C VAL A 135 -14.37 3.87 4.59
N GLN A 136 -15.55 4.25 5.10
CA GLN A 136 -16.82 3.88 4.46
C GLN A 136 -16.93 4.44 3.04
N TYR A 137 -16.45 5.66 2.82
CA TYR A 137 -16.42 6.29 1.51
C TYR A 137 -15.52 5.51 0.53
N ALA A 138 -14.33 5.09 0.97
CA ALA A 138 -13.44 4.24 0.17
C ALA A 138 -14.09 2.89 -0.19
N ALA A 139 -14.72 2.22 0.78
CA ALA A 139 -15.42 0.97 0.54
C ALA A 139 -16.58 1.13 -0.48
N LYS A 140 -17.38 2.20 -0.35
CA LYS A 140 -18.45 2.55 -1.31
C LYS A 140 -17.94 2.84 -2.73
N LYS A 141 -16.71 3.34 -2.85
CA LYS A 141 -15.99 3.55 -4.13
C LYS A 141 -15.38 2.26 -4.68
N GLY A 142 -15.64 1.11 -4.06
CA GLY A 142 -15.15 -0.19 -4.51
C GLY A 142 -13.67 -0.42 -4.22
N LYS A 143 -13.08 0.32 -3.28
CA LYS A 143 -11.70 0.12 -2.83
C LYS A 143 -11.66 -0.98 -1.76
N VAL A 144 -10.57 -1.73 -1.71
CA VAL A 144 -10.24 -2.59 -0.56
C VAL A 144 -9.11 -1.96 0.23
N MET A 145 -9.28 -1.84 1.54
CA MET A 145 -8.27 -1.27 2.43
C MET A 145 -7.67 -2.34 3.31
N PHE A 146 -6.33 -2.40 3.34
CA PHE A 146 -5.55 -3.22 4.27
C PHE A 146 -4.85 -2.30 5.25
N SER A 147 -4.90 -2.66 6.54
CA SER A 147 -4.19 -1.94 7.60
C SER A 147 -3.38 -2.89 8.46
N SER A 148 -2.20 -2.42 8.90
CA SER A 148 -1.48 -3.06 10.01
C SER A 148 -2.33 -3.02 11.27
N VAL A 149 -2.31 -4.11 12.05
CA VAL A 149 -3.07 -4.21 13.31
C VAL A 149 -2.34 -3.68 14.53
N GLY A 150 -1.09 -3.23 14.41
CA GLY A 150 -0.27 -2.78 15.55
C GLY A 150 0.86 -3.75 15.93
N ASN A 151 1.80 -3.30 16.77
CA ASN A 151 3.04 -4.02 17.12
C ASN A 151 3.30 -4.10 18.64
N GLU A 152 2.30 -3.80 19.47
CA GLU A 152 2.45 -3.57 20.91
C GLU A 152 1.77 -4.68 21.74
N ALA A 153 1.57 -5.88 21.17
CA ALA A 153 0.86 -6.99 21.82
C ALA A 153 1.45 -7.46 23.17
N LYS A 154 2.74 -7.18 23.43
CA LYS A 154 3.38 -7.46 24.74
C LYS A 154 3.10 -6.40 25.80
N GLY A 155 2.63 -5.23 25.37
CA GLY A 155 2.20 -4.13 26.21
C GLY A 155 0.71 -4.26 26.48
N LEU A 156 -0.05 -3.26 26.04
CA LEU A 156 -1.49 -3.17 26.30
C LEU A 156 -2.34 -3.86 25.23
N ASN A 157 -1.76 -4.25 24.08
CA ASN A 157 -2.49 -4.83 22.94
C ASN A 157 -3.70 -3.96 22.61
N TYR A 158 -3.43 -2.71 22.22
CA TYR A 158 -4.48 -1.76 21.94
C TYR A 158 -5.26 -2.20 20.69
N VAL A 159 -6.44 -1.62 20.52
CA VAL A 159 -7.20 -1.79 19.29
C VAL A 159 -6.85 -0.63 18.38
N ASP A 160 -6.01 -0.92 17.39
CA ASP A 160 -5.47 0.07 16.47
C ASP A 160 -6.45 0.42 15.34
N TYR A 161 -6.61 1.72 15.09
CA TYR A 161 -7.35 2.25 13.95
C TYR A 161 -6.39 2.74 12.87
N PRO A 162 -6.66 2.47 11.57
CA PRO A 162 -7.96 2.11 11.02
C PRO A 162 -8.25 0.60 10.93
N ALA A 163 -7.35 -0.29 11.36
CA ALA A 163 -7.52 -1.74 11.22
C ALA A 163 -8.81 -2.28 11.87
N ALA A 164 -9.23 -1.69 12.99
CA ALA A 164 -10.45 -2.06 13.70
C ALA A 164 -11.75 -1.51 13.09
N TYR A 165 -11.71 -0.69 12.03
CA TYR A 165 -12.94 -0.30 11.37
C TYR A 165 -13.56 -1.47 10.59
N PRO A 166 -14.90 -1.63 10.62
CA PRO A 166 -15.58 -2.78 9.99
C PRO A 166 -15.33 -2.99 8.49
N ASP A 167 -14.92 -1.95 7.76
CA ASP A 167 -14.68 -2.02 6.31
C ASP A 167 -13.18 -2.10 5.97
N VAL A 168 -12.31 -2.36 6.96
CA VAL A 168 -10.86 -2.48 6.80
C VAL A 168 -10.41 -3.90 7.07
N VAL A 169 -9.49 -4.39 6.25
CA VAL A 169 -8.85 -5.68 6.45
C VAL A 169 -7.65 -5.49 7.37
N GLY A 170 -7.83 -5.78 8.67
CA GLY A 170 -6.71 -5.83 9.63
C GLY A 170 -5.77 -7.01 9.33
N VAL A 171 -4.47 -6.72 9.21
CA VAL A 171 -3.42 -7.68 8.88
C VAL A 171 -2.41 -7.87 10.02
N ALA A 172 -2.39 -9.07 10.60
CA ALA A 172 -1.41 -9.51 11.59
C ALA A 172 -0.09 -10.01 10.96
N ALA A 173 0.97 -10.03 11.75
CA ALA A 173 2.30 -10.45 11.33
C ALA A 173 2.61 -11.89 11.74
N THR A 174 3.18 -12.67 10.82
CA THR A 174 3.73 -14.00 11.11
C THR A 174 5.22 -14.08 10.81
N ASN A 175 5.90 -15.04 11.42
CA ASN A 175 7.27 -15.41 11.06
C ASN A 175 7.30 -16.38 9.86
N SER A 176 8.50 -16.79 9.46
CA SER A 176 8.72 -17.71 8.34
C SER A 176 8.16 -19.12 8.54
N GLU A 177 7.84 -19.49 9.79
CA GLU A 177 7.22 -20.77 10.17
C GLU A 177 5.68 -20.68 10.15
N GLY A 178 5.12 -19.51 9.84
CA GLY A 178 3.68 -19.26 9.89
C GLY A 178 3.14 -19.09 11.32
N ARG A 179 4.02 -18.89 12.31
CA ARG A 179 3.61 -18.58 13.68
C ARG A 179 3.41 -17.07 13.82
N VAL A 180 2.38 -16.66 14.54
CA VAL A 180 2.09 -15.25 14.81
C VAL A 180 3.28 -14.63 15.54
N ALA A 181 3.67 -13.44 15.12
CA ALA A 181 4.77 -12.71 15.72
C ALA A 181 4.37 -12.24 17.11
N SER A 182 5.26 -12.37 18.09
CA SER A 182 4.93 -12.05 19.49
C SER A 182 4.61 -10.58 19.75
N PHE A 183 4.84 -9.70 18.77
CA PHE A 183 4.53 -8.28 18.85
C PHE A 183 3.21 -7.93 18.14
N SER A 184 2.71 -8.81 17.26
CA SER A 184 1.51 -8.54 16.46
C SER A 184 0.30 -8.47 17.37
N GLU A 185 -0.41 -7.35 17.34
CA GLU A 185 -1.67 -7.22 18.06
C GLU A 185 -2.70 -8.24 17.55
N HIS A 186 -3.61 -8.59 18.44
CA HIS A 186 -4.59 -9.64 18.25
C HIS A 186 -5.95 -9.26 18.83
N GLY A 187 -7.00 -9.68 18.14
CA GLY A 187 -8.36 -9.30 18.46
C GLY A 187 -9.32 -9.62 17.32
N ASP A 188 -10.55 -9.14 17.45
CA ASP A 188 -11.60 -9.38 16.46
C ASP A 188 -11.37 -8.56 15.16
N GLU A 189 -10.52 -7.52 15.22
CA GLU A 189 -10.07 -6.71 14.10
C GLU A 189 -9.10 -7.43 13.14
N VAL A 190 -8.57 -8.59 13.53
CA VAL A 190 -7.64 -9.37 12.70
C VAL A 190 -8.41 -10.20 11.67
N HIS A 191 -8.23 -9.88 10.39
CA HIS A 191 -8.90 -10.55 9.27
C HIS A 191 -7.99 -11.48 8.48
N LEU A 192 -6.70 -11.13 8.38
CA LEU A 192 -5.68 -11.93 7.70
C LEU A 192 -4.35 -11.83 8.43
N ALA A 193 -3.43 -12.73 8.10
CA ALA A 193 -2.03 -12.60 8.47
C ALA A 193 -1.10 -12.67 7.26
N ALA A 194 0.08 -12.08 7.37
CA ALA A 194 1.13 -12.19 6.37
C ALA A 194 2.53 -12.16 7.02
N PRO A 195 3.58 -12.60 6.31
CA PRO A 195 4.95 -12.50 6.81
C PRO A 195 5.32 -11.07 7.21
N GLY A 196 5.75 -10.89 8.46
CA GLY A 196 6.13 -9.58 9.01
C GLY A 196 7.36 -9.66 9.91
N VAL A 197 8.10 -10.77 9.92
CA VAL A 197 9.30 -10.95 10.75
C VAL A 197 10.51 -11.24 9.87
N LYS A 198 11.63 -10.58 10.18
CA LYS A 198 12.88 -10.65 9.40
C LYS A 198 12.69 -10.23 7.93
N ILE A 199 11.98 -9.14 7.73
CA ILE A 199 11.71 -8.56 6.40
C ILE A 199 12.77 -7.49 6.11
N PRO A 200 13.36 -7.44 4.90
CA PRO A 200 14.26 -6.36 4.52
C PRO A 200 13.51 -5.03 4.45
N SER A 201 14.11 -3.98 4.99
CA SER A 201 13.55 -2.62 5.03
C SER A 201 14.66 -1.59 4.92
N TRP A 202 14.40 -0.40 4.39
CA TRP A 202 15.37 0.68 4.46
C TRP A 202 15.70 1.00 5.92
N CYS A 203 16.98 1.22 6.23
CA CYS A 203 17.39 1.51 7.61
C CYS A 203 17.03 2.94 8.05
N ASP A 204 16.98 3.85 7.08
CA ASP A 204 16.80 5.29 7.26
C ASP A 204 16.50 5.96 5.89
N GLU A 205 16.17 7.25 5.94
CA GLU A 205 15.92 8.16 4.80
C GLU A 205 17.10 8.34 3.84
N SER A 206 18.29 7.78 4.12
CA SER A 206 19.44 7.88 3.20
C SER A 206 19.34 6.91 2.02
N PHE A 207 18.51 5.88 2.12
CA PHE A 207 18.32 4.83 1.11
C PHE A 207 19.64 4.17 0.65
N LYS A 208 20.61 4.05 1.57
CA LYS A 208 21.95 3.47 1.28
C LYS A 208 22.07 1.99 1.54
N ARG A 209 21.29 1.45 2.48
CA ARG A 209 21.35 0.03 2.86
C ARG A 209 20.02 -0.45 3.43
N TYR A 210 19.75 -1.74 3.23
CA TYR A 210 18.67 -2.43 3.91
C TYR A 210 19.10 -2.94 5.29
N CYS A 211 18.17 -2.90 6.22
CA CYS A 211 18.19 -3.51 7.53
C CYS A 211 17.18 -4.67 7.55
N VAL A 212 17.31 -5.53 8.57
CA VAL A 212 16.28 -6.51 8.88
C VAL A 212 15.34 -5.87 9.90
N SER A 213 14.07 -5.75 9.53
CA SER A 213 13.02 -5.25 10.42
C SER A 213 11.92 -6.29 10.62
N GLN A 214 10.93 -5.90 11.41
CA GLN A 214 9.70 -6.64 11.64
C GLN A 214 8.56 -5.66 11.91
N GLY A 215 7.34 -6.06 11.60
CA GLY A 215 6.14 -5.26 11.84
C GLY A 215 4.92 -5.80 11.10
N THR A 216 3.74 -5.41 11.58
CA THR A 216 2.46 -5.60 10.89
C THR A 216 2.33 -4.71 9.65
N SER A 217 3.11 -3.63 9.57
CA SER A 217 3.27 -2.81 8.36
C SER A 217 3.70 -3.64 7.15
N GLN A 218 4.79 -4.41 7.29
CA GLN A 218 5.31 -5.29 6.23
C GLN A 218 4.30 -6.38 5.86
N ALA A 219 3.56 -6.89 6.85
CA ALA A 219 2.50 -7.86 6.63
C ALA A 219 1.35 -7.26 5.80
N SER A 220 0.89 -6.05 6.14
CA SER A 220 -0.13 -5.30 5.41
C SER A 220 0.28 -5.07 3.95
N ALA A 221 1.52 -4.63 3.72
CA ALA A 221 2.06 -4.44 2.36
C ALA A 221 2.04 -5.74 1.53
N ILE A 222 2.42 -6.87 2.14
CA ILE A 222 2.39 -8.18 1.48
C ILE A 222 0.95 -8.67 1.22
N ALA A 223 0.01 -8.37 2.10
CA ALA A 223 -1.41 -8.67 1.90
C ALA A 223 -1.99 -7.83 0.75
N SER A 224 -1.70 -6.53 0.71
CA SER A 224 -2.04 -5.62 -0.38
C SER A 224 -1.50 -6.11 -1.73
N ALA A 225 -0.24 -6.55 -1.76
CA ALA A 225 0.37 -7.13 -2.97
C ALA A 225 -0.29 -8.46 -3.38
N SER A 226 -0.71 -9.28 -2.42
CA SER A 226 -1.46 -10.51 -2.68
C SER A 226 -2.81 -10.21 -3.34
N ALA A 227 -3.52 -9.18 -2.86
CA ALA A 227 -4.75 -8.69 -3.48
C ALA A 227 -4.50 -8.20 -4.91
N ALA A 228 -3.43 -7.43 -5.14
CA ALA A 228 -3.08 -6.92 -6.46
C ALA A 228 -2.81 -8.06 -7.47
N LEU A 229 -2.13 -9.12 -7.05
CA LEU A 229 -1.90 -10.30 -7.89
C LEU A 229 -3.20 -11.00 -8.28
N ILE A 230 -4.10 -11.20 -7.32
CA ILE A 230 -5.39 -11.87 -7.55
C ILE A 230 -6.27 -11.01 -8.45
N TRP A 231 -6.38 -9.71 -8.17
CA TRP A 231 -7.19 -8.78 -8.95
C TRP A 231 -6.67 -8.62 -10.38
N SER A 232 -5.35 -8.57 -10.58
CA SER A 232 -4.75 -8.54 -11.92
C SER A 232 -5.04 -9.81 -12.73
N ALA A 233 -5.15 -10.97 -12.08
CA ALA A 233 -5.53 -12.23 -12.74
C ALA A 233 -7.03 -12.30 -13.09
N HIS A 234 -7.85 -11.48 -12.42
CA HIS A 234 -9.31 -11.44 -12.54
C HIS A 234 -9.79 -9.98 -12.60
N PRO A 235 -9.48 -9.24 -13.69
CA PRO A 235 -9.72 -7.81 -13.78
C PRO A 235 -11.21 -7.42 -13.78
N ASP A 236 -12.11 -8.38 -14.02
CA ASP A 236 -13.56 -8.26 -13.98
C ASP A 236 -14.16 -8.40 -12.56
N TRP A 237 -13.34 -8.75 -11.56
CA TRP A 237 -13.80 -8.89 -10.19
C TRP A 237 -13.90 -7.56 -9.45
N THR A 238 -14.78 -7.53 -8.46
CA THR A 238 -14.89 -6.46 -7.46
C THR A 238 -13.93 -6.67 -6.29
N ALA A 239 -13.71 -5.62 -5.49
CA ALA A 239 -12.98 -5.70 -4.22
C ALA A 239 -13.48 -6.85 -3.32
N ASN A 240 -14.81 -6.98 -3.20
CA ASN A 240 -15.45 -8.02 -2.40
C ASN A 240 -15.10 -9.44 -2.86
N GLN A 241 -15.06 -9.66 -4.17
CA GLN A 241 -14.72 -10.97 -4.75
C GLN A 241 -13.26 -11.32 -4.54
N VAL A 242 -12.36 -10.34 -4.73
CA VAL A 242 -10.92 -10.51 -4.45
C VAL A 242 -10.72 -10.84 -2.98
N LEU A 243 -11.33 -10.08 -2.07
CA LEU A 243 -11.19 -10.29 -0.63
C LEU A 243 -11.77 -11.64 -0.19
N ARG A 244 -12.93 -12.05 -0.72
CA ARG A 244 -13.51 -13.37 -0.43
C ARG A 244 -12.56 -14.49 -0.83
N VAL A 245 -11.96 -14.41 -2.01
CA VAL A 245 -10.99 -15.41 -2.47
C VAL A 245 -9.73 -15.41 -1.61
N MET A 246 -9.27 -14.24 -1.14
CA MET A 246 -8.18 -14.18 -0.16
C MET A 246 -8.53 -14.92 1.13
N PHE A 247 -9.73 -14.69 1.69
CA PHE A 247 -10.19 -15.38 2.90
C PHE A 247 -10.36 -16.89 2.69
N GLU A 248 -10.94 -17.32 1.59
CA GLU A 248 -11.18 -18.75 1.32
C GLU A 248 -9.89 -19.52 0.97
N SER A 249 -8.89 -18.84 0.41
CA SER A 249 -7.62 -19.46 0.01
C SER A 249 -6.50 -19.33 1.05
N ALA A 250 -6.76 -18.59 2.13
CA ALA A 250 -5.82 -18.37 3.23
C ALA A 250 -5.31 -19.68 3.86
N GLY A 251 -4.06 -19.64 4.33
CA GLY A 251 -3.39 -20.73 5.00
C GLY A 251 -3.88 -20.92 6.41
N ARG A 252 -4.27 -22.15 6.74
CA ARG A 252 -4.80 -22.56 8.03
C ARG A 252 -4.10 -23.84 8.48
N GLY A 253 -4.14 -24.12 9.78
CA GLY A 253 -3.76 -25.42 10.33
C GLY A 253 -4.74 -26.53 9.91
N ASP A 254 -4.30 -27.77 9.97
CA ASP A 254 -5.11 -28.94 9.56
C ASP A 254 -6.34 -29.17 10.45
N ASP A 255 -6.32 -28.64 11.67
CA ASP A 255 -7.38 -28.70 12.68
C ASP A 255 -8.41 -27.55 12.56
N TRP A 256 -8.24 -26.65 11.59
CA TRP A 256 -9.09 -25.48 11.42
C TRP A 256 -10.51 -25.85 10.97
N LYS A 257 -11.51 -25.52 11.80
CA LYS A 257 -12.91 -25.80 11.50
C LYS A 257 -13.48 -24.79 10.50
N PRO A 258 -14.33 -25.21 9.54
CA PRO A 258 -15.03 -24.29 8.65
C PRO A 258 -15.78 -23.20 9.45
N GLY A 259 -15.66 -21.94 9.02
CA GLY A 259 -16.29 -20.80 9.68
C GLY A 259 -15.54 -20.23 10.89
N THR A 260 -14.46 -20.86 11.36
CA THR A 260 -13.62 -20.28 12.41
C THR A 260 -12.82 -19.10 11.87
N VAL A 261 -12.83 -17.98 12.62
CA VAL A 261 -11.95 -16.83 12.47
C VAL A 261 -11.10 -16.75 13.75
N SER A 262 -9.78 -16.63 13.60
CA SER A 262 -8.86 -16.56 14.73
C SER A 262 -8.54 -15.12 15.08
N ASN A 263 -8.51 -14.79 16.37
CA ASN A 263 -8.10 -13.47 16.82
C ASN A 263 -6.61 -13.16 16.54
N TYR A 264 -5.81 -14.14 16.08
CA TYR A 264 -4.38 -13.96 15.81
C TYR A 264 -4.03 -13.94 14.31
N VAL A 265 -4.79 -14.65 13.48
CA VAL A 265 -4.52 -14.73 12.02
C VAL A 265 -5.77 -14.50 11.16
N GLY A 266 -6.90 -14.16 11.77
CA GLY A 266 -8.19 -13.99 11.11
C GLY A 266 -8.60 -15.24 10.34
N HIS A 267 -8.85 -15.08 9.05
CA HIS A 267 -9.15 -16.17 8.12
C HIS A 267 -7.92 -17.02 7.77
N GLY A 268 -6.71 -16.62 8.15
CA GLY A 268 -5.46 -17.33 7.94
C GLY A 268 -4.39 -16.49 7.25
N ILE A 269 -3.27 -17.14 6.89
CA ILE A 269 -2.12 -16.47 6.28
C ILE A 269 -2.33 -16.31 4.77
N VAL A 270 -2.04 -15.14 4.20
CA VAL A 270 -2.20 -14.89 2.76
C VAL A 270 -1.46 -15.92 1.88
N ARG A 271 -2.16 -16.46 0.88
CA ARG A 271 -1.63 -17.48 -0.05
C ARG A 271 -2.09 -17.22 -1.49
N PRO A 272 -1.62 -16.15 -2.16
CA PRO A 272 -2.07 -15.83 -3.53
C PRO A 272 -1.83 -16.97 -4.54
N ASN A 273 -0.79 -17.80 -4.36
CA ASN A 273 -0.58 -19.00 -5.18
C ASN A 273 -1.70 -20.04 -5.07
N ALA A 274 -2.40 -20.11 -3.93
CA ALA A 274 -3.56 -20.98 -3.74
C ALA A 274 -4.71 -20.58 -4.67
N ALA A 275 -5.03 -19.30 -4.74
CA ALA A 275 -6.03 -18.77 -5.64
C ALA A 275 -5.59 -18.88 -7.11
N ILE A 276 -4.46 -18.26 -7.48
CA ILE A 276 -4.08 -18.04 -8.89
C ILE A 276 -3.67 -19.33 -9.62
N ASN A 277 -2.92 -20.21 -8.94
CA ASN A 277 -2.37 -21.41 -9.57
C ASN A 277 -3.16 -22.68 -9.26
N ARG A 278 -3.89 -22.75 -8.14
CA ARG A 278 -4.67 -23.93 -7.75
C ARG A 278 -6.18 -23.72 -7.80
N GLY A 279 -6.66 -22.50 -8.08
CA GLY A 279 -8.10 -22.21 -8.17
C GLY A 279 -8.85 -22.37 -6.85
N ILE A 280 -8.17 -22.19 -5.71
CA ILE A 280 -8.81 -22.29 -4.39
C ILE A 280 -9.52 -20.98 -4.08
N GLY A 281 -10.78 -21.08 -3.65
CA GLY A 281 -11.64 -19.96 -3.30
C GLY A 281 -12.64 -19.62 -4.41
N LYS A 282 -13.83 -19.17 -4.01
CA LYS A 282 -14.90 -18.73 -4.89
C LYS A 282 -15.15 -17.24 -4.69
N PRO A 283 -15.26 -16.44 -5.76
CA PRO A 283 -15.47 -15.00 -5.65
C PRO A 283 -16.81 -14.64 -4.97
N GLY A 284 -17.83 -15.48 -5.09
CA GLY A 284 -19.16 -15.24 -4.51
C GLY A 284 -19.86 -14.02 -5.13
N ASP A 285 -20.82 -13.46 -4.40
CA ASP A 285 -21.59 -12.28 -4.82
C ASP A 285 -20.67 -11.03 -4.86
N PRO A 286 -20.60 -10.29 -6.00
CA PRO A 286 -19.82 -9.06 -6.12
C PRO A 286 -20.23 -7.94 -5.18
N ASN A 287 -21.49 -7.92 -4.73
CA ASN A 287 -22.03 -6.85 -3.92
C ASN A 287 -22.07 -7.20 -2.43
N LEU A 288 -21.73 -8.43 -2.02
CA LEU A 288 -21.72 -8.81 -0.61
C LEU A 288 -20.32 -8.60 -0.02
N SER A 289 -20.19 -7.72 0.97
CA SER A 289 -18.92 -7.51 1.69
C SER A 289 -18.55 -8.75 2.51
N PRO A 290 -17.34 -9.33 2.34
CA PRO A 290 -16.86 -10.41 3.20
C PRO A 290 -16.57 -9.97 4.65
N LEU A 291 -16.41 -8.67 4.90
CA LEU A 291 -16.11 -8.13 6.24
C LEU A 291 -17.38 -7.93 7.05
N THR A 292 -18.38 -7.25 6.46
CA THR A 292 -19.60 -6.85 7.18
C THR A 292 -20.78 -7.78 6.93
N ASN A 293 -20.69 -8.66 5.91
CA ASN A 293 -21.80 -9.48 5.42
C ASN A 293 -23.02 -8.65 4.96
N GLU A 294 -22.79 -7.39 4.61
CA GLU A 294 -23.81 -6.49 4.09
C GLU A 294 -23.69 -6.29 2.58
N LYS A 295 -24.81 -5.95 1.93
CA LYS A 295 -24.80 -5.59 0.50
C LYS A 295 -24.25 -4.17 0.33
N THR A 296 -23.11 -4.07 -0.34
CA THR A 296 -22.56 -2.83 -0.89
C THR A 296 -23.43 -2.36 -2.07
N GLY A 297 -23.73 -1.06 -2.14
CA GLY A 297 -24.42 -0.47 -3.29
C GLY A 297 -23.62 -0.71 -4.56
N GLY A 298 -24.26 -1.26 -5.59
CA GLY A 298 -23.58 -1.91 -6.72
C GLY A 298 -22.49 -1.08 -7.37
N SER A 299 -21.24 -1.40 -7.08
CA SER A 299 -20.09 -0.94 -7.87
C SER A 299 -20.01 -1.83 -9.10
N THR A 300 -20.48 -1.32 -10.24
CA THR A 300 -20.27 -1.98 -11.54
C THR A 300 -18.78 -2.21 -11.75
N ALA A 301 -18.38 -3.45 -12.07
CA ALA A 301 -16.99 -3.77 -12.42
C ALA A 301 -16.46 -2.76 -13.47
N PRO A 302 -15.18 -2.34 -13.39
CA PRO A 302 -14.62 -1.44 -14.39
C PRO A 302 -14.75 -2.07 -15.77
N SER A 303 -15.53 -1.44 -16.66
CA SER A 303 -15.61 -1.87 -18.05
C SER A 303 -14.23 -1.70 -18.68
N ALA A 304 -13.70 -2.76 -19.29
CA ALA A 304 -12.45 -2.71 -20.02
C ALA A 304 -12.46 -1.58 -21.06
N PRO A 305 -11.35 -0.87 -21.32
CA PRO A 305 -11.34 0.20 -22.30
C PRO A 305 -11.68 -0.37 -23.67
N ALA A 306 -12.75 0.13 -24.28
CA ALA A 306 -13.10 -0.20 -25.65
C ALA A 306 -11.93 0.19 -26.56
N SER A 307 -11.40 -0.78 -27.31
CA SER A 307 -10.40 -0.53 -28.34
C SER A 307 -10.99 0.43 -29.37
N SER A 308 -10.50 1.66 -29.40
CA SER A 308 -10.84 2.65 -30.41
C SER A 308 -10.16 2.28 -31.72
N GLN A 309 -10.85 1.49 -32.54
CA GLN A 309 -10.52 1.44 -33.96
C GLN A 309 -10.84 2.79 -34.61
N PRO A 310 -9.94 3.37 -35.42
CA PRO A 310 -10.24 4.59 -36.15
C PRO A 310 -11.37 4.33 -37.17
N PRO A 311 -12.31 5.25 -37.36
CA PRO A 311 -13.36 5.08 -38.36
C PRO A 311 -12.75 5.12 -39.77
N LYS A 312 -13.18 4.15 -40.59
CA LYS A 312 -12.85 4.04 -42.02
C LYS A 312 -13.43 5.26 -42.77
N PRO A 313 -12.65 5.98 -43.60
CA PRO A 313 -13.20 7.12 -44.34
C PRO A 313 -14.12 6.67 -45.48
N LYS A 314 -15.29 7.33 -45.60
CA LYS A 314 -16.17 7.23 -46.77
C LYS A 314 -15.67 8.18 -47.89
N PRO A 315 -15.89 7.83 -49.18
CA PRO A 315 -15.36 8.61 -50.30
C PRO A 315 -16.29 9.75 -50.72
N GLY A 316 -15.67 10.88 -51.08
CA GLY A 316 -16.24 11.93 -51.94
C GLY A 316 -16.70 13.20 -51.23
N SER A 317 -15.94 14.30 -51.34
CA SER A 317 -16.09 15.23 -52.47
C SER A 317 -14.98 16.29 -52.41
N ALA A 318 -14.55 16.70 -53.59
CA ALA A 318 -13.43 17.62 -53.80
C ALA A 318 -13.76 19.06 -53.38
N ALA A 319 -12.79 19.75 -52.78
CA ALA A 319 -12.62 21.18 -52.92
C ALA A 319 -11.14 21.56 -52.76
N THR A 320 -10.72 22.42 -53.66
CA THR A 320 -9.39 22.83 -54.09
C THR A 320 -8.64 23.77 -53.12
N VAL A 321 -7.34 23.49 -52.99
CA VAL A 321 -6.13 24.37 -53.10
C VAL A 321 -6.14 25.78 -52.47
N ALA A 322 -5.24 25.98 -51.51
CA ALA A 322 -4.17 27.02 -51.42
C ALA A 322 -3.68 27.03 -49.95
N GLY A 323 -2.41 26.87 -49.59
CA GLY A 323 -1.21 27.40 -50.20
C GLY A 323 -0.76 28.66 -49.45
N SER A 324 -0.03 28.52 -48.34
CA SER A 324 1.10 29.42 -48.03
C SER A 324 1.97 28.96 -46.87
N SER A 325 3.24 29.22 -47.09
CA SER A 325 4.48 28.88 -46.42
C SER A 325 4.80 29.66 -45.14
N LYS A 326 5.53 28.98 -44.25
CA LYS A 326 6.75 29.39 -43.50
C LYS A 326 6.90 30.81 -42.94
N SER A 327 7.24 30.85 -41.64
CA SER A 327 8.50 31.40 -41.09
C SER A 327 8.68 30.83 -39.66
N THR A 328 9.74 30.10 -39.27
CA THR A 328 11.09 30.55 -38.81
C THR A 328 11.04 31.79 -37.92
N SER A 329 11.80 31.94 -36.83
CA SER A 329 12.77 31.16 -36.06
C SER A 329 13.13 32.01 -34.82
N ASP A 330 14.10 31.52 -34.02
CA ASP A 330 14.90 32.23 -33.00
C ASP A 330 14.30 32.17 -31.59
N GLY A 331 14.97 31.62 -30.57
CA GLY A 331 16.37 31.79 -30.13
C GLY A 331 16.28 32.46 -28.75
N GLY A 332 16.74 31.96 -27.61
CA GLY A 332 17.98 31.26 -27.28
C GLY A 332 18.83 32.19 -26.39
N GLN A 333 18.83 32.00 -25.05
CA GLN A 333 19.90 32.38 -24.08
C GLN A 333 19.41 32.04 -22.65
N LEU A 334 19.99 31.09 -21.89
CA LEU A 334 21.29 31.04 -21.20
C LEU A 334 21.54 32.21 -20.22
N GLY A 335 21.48 31.90 -18.92
CA GLY A 335 21.95 32.73 -17.81
C GLY A 335 22.34 31.84 -16.62
N LEU A 336 23.64 31.68 -16.42
CA LEU A 336 24.32 30.89 -15.40
C LEU A 336 24.81 31.84 -14.30
N ILE A 337 24.55 31.55 -13.03
CA ILE A 337 25.25 32.19 -11.90
C ILE A 337 25.72 31.10 -10.92
N ILE A 338 27.03 31.08 -10.69
CA ILE A 338 27.76 30.31 -9.69
C ILE A 338 27.89 31.19 -8.43
N GLY A 339 27.74 30.59 -7.24
CA GLY A 339 28.08 31.21 -5.97
C GLY A 339 28.43 30.15 -4.91
N ILE A 340 29.68 30.17 -4.47
CA ILE A 340 30.33 29.26 -3.51
C ILE A 340 30.06 29.73 -2.07
N GLY A 341 29.91 28.80 -1.13
CA GLY A 341 29.98 29.10 0.31
C GLY A 341 29.95 27.85 1.17
N ALA A 342 31.12 27.39 1.60
CA ALA A 342 31.32 26.27 2.53
C ALA A 342 31.24 26.73 3.99
N ALA A 343 30.64 25.91 4.86
CA ALA A 343 31.00 25.85 6.28
C ALA A 343 30.62 24.48 6.86
N VAL A 344 31.63 23.77 7.37
CA VAL A 344 31.55 22.52 8.12
C VAL A 344 31.64 22.86 9.61
N VAL A 345 30.75 22.33 10.44
CA VAL A 345 31.02 22.11 11.88
C VAL A 345 30.45 20.75 12.30
N ILE A 346 31.30 19.95 12.93
CA ILE A 346 31.07 18.63 13.52
C ILE A 346 30.96 18.79 15.05
N ALA A 347 29.99 18.15 15.71
CA ALA A 347 30.07 17.53 17.05
C ALA A 347 28.70 16.88 17.41
N VAL A 348 28.56 15.55 17.37
CA VAL A 348 28.75 14.55 18.45
C VAL A 348 27.67 14.59 19.58
N GLY A 349 26.70 13.67 19.46
CA GLY A 349 26.41 12.58 20.41
C GLY A 349 25.71 12.84 21.75
N ALA A 350 24.58 12.16 21.98
CA ALA A 350 24.28 11.49 23.25
C ALA A 350 23.19 10.40 23.10
N PHE A 351 23.59 9.17 23.41
CA PHE A 351 22.79 7.97 23.61
C PHE A 351 22.20 8.01 25.04
N ALA A 352 20.91 7.72 25.23
CA ALA A 352 20.33 7.52 26.56
C ALA A 352 19.89 6.06 26.75
N VAL A 353 20.70 5.30 27.47
CA VAL A 353 20.40 3.97 28.02
C VAL A 353 19.72 4.16 29.38
N VAL A 354 18.47 3.72 29.53
CA VAL A 354 17.81 3.66 30.84
C VAL A 354 18.10 2.31 31.49
N ARG A 355 18.98 2.34 32.49
CA ARG A 355 19.29 1.20 33.36
C ARG A 355 18.42 1.23 34.62
N LYS A 356 17.62 0.17 34.74
CA LYS A 356 16.86 -0.32 35.91
C LYS A 356 17.60 -0.11 37.24
N ARG A 357 16.97 0.52 38.23
CA ARG A 357 17.37 0.45 39.66
C ARG A 357 16.38 -0.41 40.44
N ARG A 358 16.90 -1.43 41.11
CA ARG A 358 16.29 -2.14 42.24
C ARG A 358 16.84 -1.55 43.54
N THR A 359 16.00 -1.47 44.55
CA THR A 359 16.25 -1.19 45.98
C THR A 359 14.98 -1.71 46.67
N VAL A 360 14.97 -2.48 47.76
CA VAL A 360 15.96 -3.10 48.66
C VAL A 360 15.45 -4.51 48.92
#